data_AF-A0A1E4B2Q7-F1
#
_entry.id   AF-A0A1E4B2Q7-F1
#
_cell.length_a   1.000
_cell.length_b   1.000
_cell.length_c   1.000
_cell.angle_alpha   90.00
_cell.angle_beta   90.00
_cell.angle_gamma   90.00
#
_symmetry.space_group_name_H-M   'P 1'
#
loop_
_entity.id
_entity.type
_entity.pdbx_description
1 polymer ?
#
loop_
_entity_poly.entity_id
_entity_poly.type
_entity_poly.pdbx_seq_one_letter_code
_entity_poly.pdbx_strand_id
1 'polypeptide(L)'
;MSEVHIDPSPANFQAFKELPRDQPINMLNLLRYREWAQYPEGHKHAGKGWSGRRAYQEYGRTSGDIFRKLGGRIIWRGVFETMVTGPEAERWDDGFIASYPDAGAFFAMIKDP
;
A
#
# COMPACT_ATOMS: atom_id res chain seq x y z
N MET A 1 11.35 18.73 5.85
CA MET A 1 10.46 17.97 4.95
C MET A 1 10.50 16.53 5.41
N SER A 2 9.36 15.89 5.69
CA SER A 2 9.33 14.46 6.02
C SER A 2 9.83 13.66 4.82
N GLU A 3 10.73 12.71 5.05
CA GLU A 3 11.18 11.76 4.04
C GLU A 3 9.96 11.02 3.44
N VAL A 4 9.93 10.87 2.11
CA VAL A 4 8.81 10.25 1.40
C VAL A 4 9.24 8.86 0.96
N HIS A 5 8.53 7.84 1.47
CA HIS A 5 8.77 6.44 1.13
C HIS A 5 7.57 5.93 0.33
N ILE A 6 7.78 5.67 -0.96
CA ILE A 6 6.75 5.10 -1.86
C ILE A 6 7.10 3.64 -2.16
N ASP A 7 8.34 3.39 -2.56
CA ASP A 7 8.84 2.05 -2.84
C ASP A 7 9.65 1.49 -1.67
N PRO A 8 9.65 0.16 -1.46
CA PRO A 8 10.49 -0.45 -0.44
C PRO A 8 11.98 -0.27 -0.77
N SER A 9 12.79 -0.02 0.27
CA SER A 9 14.24 -0.07 0.12
C SER A 9 14.70 -1.51 -0.17
N PRO A 10 15.89 -1.72 -0.77
CA PRO A 10 16.44 -3.06 -0.97
C PRO A 10 16.56 -3.86 0.34
N ALA A 11 16.94 -3.20 1.44
CA ALA A 11 17.05 -3.83 2.75
C ALA A 11 15.67 -4.30 3.28
N ASN A 12 14.64 -3.45 3.18
CA ASN A 12 13.29 -3.81 3.63
C ASN A 12 12.71 -4.94 2.77
N PHE A 13 12.97 -4.92 1.46
CA PHE A 13 12.50 -5.97 0.56
C PHE A 13 13.23 -7.29 0.80
N GLN A 14 14.51 -7.25 1.17
CA GLN A 14 15.27 -8.44 1.57
C GLN A 14 14.72 -9.04 2.87
N ALA A 15 14.47 -8.22 3.89
CA ALA A 15 13.84 -8.67 5.13
C ALA A 15 12.46 -9.30 4.89
N PHE A 16 11.67 -8.74 3.97
CA PHE A 16 10.41 -9.36 3.54
C PHE A 16 10.61 -10.74 2.91
N LYS A 17 11.63 -10.92 2.06
CA LYS A 17 11.90 -12.21 1.41
C LYS A 17 12.26 -13.32 2.39
N GLU A 18 12.85 -12.94 3.53
CA GLU A 18 13.29 -13.84 4.62
C GLU A 18 12.12 -14.31 5.51
N LEU A 19 10.92 -13.76 5.35
CA LEU A 19 9.75 -14.22 6.08
C LEU A 19 9.40 -15.68 5.73
N PRO A 20 8.91 -16.46 6.73
CA PRO A 20 8.40 -17.80 6.49
C PRO A 20 7.30 -17.82 5.42
N ARG A 21 7.23 -18.92 4.67
CA ARG A 21 6.28 -19.11 3.55
C ARG A 21 5.10 -20.01 3.90
N ASP A 22 4.98 -20.37 5.16
CA ASP A 22 4.02 -21.31 5.71
C ASP A 22 3.18 -20.71 6.84
N GLN A 23 3.25 -19.38 7.02
CA GLN A 23 2.56 -18.66 8.10
C GLN A 23 1.87 -17.41 7.57
N PRO A 24 0.65 -17.09 8.08
CA PRO A 24 -0.04 -15.87 7.72
C PRO A 24 0.78 -14.62 8.03
N ILE A 25 0.70 -13.64 7.14
CA ILE A 25 1.29 -12.32 7.35
C ILE A 25 0.22 -11.24 7.32
N ASN A 26 0.39 -10.23 8.17
CA ASN A 26 -0.49 -9.07 8.26
C ASN A 26 0.31 -7.81 7.94
N MET A 27 0.03 -7.22 6.79
CA MET A 27 0.73 -6.04 6.28
C MET A 27 -0.03 -4.78 6.71
N LEU A 28 0.50 -4.08 7.70
CA LEU A 28 0.02 -2.76 8.08
C LEU A 28 0.40 -1.74 7.02
N ASN A 29 -0.59 -1.02 6.53
CA ASN A 29 -0.43 0.05 5.56
C ASN A 29 -0.93 1.36 6.18
N LEU A 30 -0.08 2.38 6.19
CA LEU A 30 -0.42 3.75 6.57
C LEU A 30 -0.17 4.63 5.36
N LEU A 31 -1.23 5.27 4.86
CA LEU A 31 -1.19 5.98 3.59
C LEU A 31 -1.22 7.48 3.82
N ARG A 32 -0.37 8.23 3.12
CA ARG A 32 -0.46 9.68 3.01
C ARG A 32 -0.49 10.03 1.53
N TYR A 33 -1.63 10.54 1.06
CA TYR A 33 -1.86 10.87 -0.33
C TYR A 33 -1.23 12.21 -0.69
N ARG A 34 -0.79 12.33 -1.93
CA ARG A 34 -0.53 13.65 -2.52
C ARG A 34 -1.86 14.34 -2.77
N GLU A 35 -1.87 15.66 -2.71
CA GLU A 35 -3.03 16.45 -3.15
C GLU A 35 -3.39 16.10 -4.60
N TRP A 36 -2.37 16.06 -5.47
CA TRP A 36 -2.47 15.70 -6.88
C TRP A 36 -1.66 14.44 -7.19
N ALA A 37 -2.28 13.51 -7.90
CA ALA A 37 -1.62 12.30 -8.37
C ALA A 37 -0.53 12.65 -9.39
N GLN A 38 0.65 12.05 -9.19
CA GLN A 38 1.78 12.21 -10.08
C GLN A 38 1.96 10.92 -10.87
N TYR A 39 1.61 10.95 -12.15
CA TYR A 39 1.86 9.86 -13.08
C TYR A 39 3.02 10.22 -14.01
N PRO A 40 3.88 9.25 -14.37
CA PRO A 40 4.93 9.49 -15.33
C PRO A 40 4.35 9.81 -16.71
N GLU A 41 5.15 10.50 -17.53
CA GLU A 41 4.78 10.83 -18.90
C GLU A 41 4.46 9.55 -19.70
N GLY A 42 3.42 9.61 -20.54
CA GLY A 42 2.94 8.46 -21.31
C GLY A 42 2.07 7.46 -20.55
N HIS A 43 1.93 7.58 -19.22
CA HIS A 43 1.00 6.73 -18.48
C HIS A 43 -0.46 7.04 -18.86
N LYS A 44 -1.33 6.01 -18.94
CA LYS A 44 -2.76 6.13 -19.31
C LYS A 44 -3.60 7.08 -18.43
N HIS A 45 -3.06 7.52 -17.31
CA HIS A 45 -3.70 8.45 -16.36
C HIS A 45 -2.93 9.76 -16.17
N ALA A 46 -1.83 9.96 -16.90
CA ALA A 46 -1.14 11.24 -16.95
C ALA A 46 -2.08 12.33 -17.47
N GLY A 47 -1.98 13.54 -16.91
CA GLY A 47 -2.79 14.70 -17.32
C GLY A 47 -4.27 14.68 -16.89
N LYS A 48 -4.75 13.64 -16.19
CA LYS A 48 -6.16 13.56 -15.75
C LYS A 48 -6.52 14.49 -14.59
N GLY A 49 -5.54 15.14 -13.95
CA GLY A 49 -5.78 16.02 -12.80
C GLY A 49 -6.41 15.30 -11.60
N TRP A 50 -6.14 14.02 -11.41
CA TRP A 50 -6.70 13.25 -10.28
C TRP A 50 -6.07 13.65 -8.96
N SER A 51 -6.87 13.61 -7.88
CA SER A 51 -6.31 13.65 -6.52
C SER A 51 -5.55 12.35 -6.21
N GLY A 52 -4.61 12.40 -5.27
CA GLY A 52 -3.90 11.18 -4.84
C GLY A 52 -4.85 10.10 -4.31
N ARG A 53 -5.89 10.50 -3.58
CA ARG A 53 -6.94 9.58 -3.10
C ARG A 53 -7.69 8.91 -4.26
N ARG A 54 -8.02 9.64 -5.31
CA ARG A 54 -8.69 9.07 -6.50
C ARG A 54 -7.78 8.09 -7.23
N ALA A 55 -6.50 8.43 -7.40
CA ALA A 55 -5.52 7.53 -7.99
C ALA A 55 -5.37 6.24 -7.18
N TYR A 56 -5.39 6.33 -5.85
CA TYR A 56 -5.32 5.15 -4.98
C TYR A 56 -6.58 4.28 -5.04
N GLN A 57 -7.76 4.88 -5.16
CA GLN A 57 -9.01 4.13 -5.40
C GLN A 57 -8.96 3.35 -6.71
N GLU A 58 -8.43 3.95 -7.78
CA GLU A 58 -8.26 3.25 -9.05
C GLU A 58 -7.27 2.09 -8.94
N TYR A 59 -6.14 2.29 -8.23
CA TYR A 59 -5.22 1.21 -7.91
C TYR A 59 -5.91 0.04 -7.19
N GLY A 60 -6.67 0.34 -6.13
CA GLY A 60 -7.41 -0.69 -5.38
C GLY A 60 -8.46 -1.43 -6.21
N ARG A 61 -9.10 -0.73 -7.16
CA ARG A 61 -10.06 -1.33 -8.10
C ARG A 61 -9.36 -2.34 -9.02
N THR A 62 -8.17 -2.01 -9.53
CA THR A 62 -7.44 -2.88 -10.47
C THR A 62 -6.69 -4.01 -9.78
N SER A 63 -6.18 -3.82 -8.56
CA SER A 63 -5.44 -4.85 -7.83
C SER A 63 -6.34 -5.78 -6.99
N GLY A 64 -7.56 -5.35 -6.70
CA GLY A 64 -8.45 -6.05 -5.77
C GLY A 64 -8.86 -7.47 -6.19
N ASP A 65 -8.96 -7.75 -7.49
CA ASP A 65 -9.28 -9.09 -7.98
C ASP A 65 -8.14 -10.08 -7.74
N ILE A 66 -6.91 -9.69 -8.06
CA ILE A 66 -5.70 -10.52 -7.86
C ILE A 66 -5.47 -10.73 -6.35
N PHE A 67 -5.58 -9.65 -5.57
CA PHE A 67 -5.47 -9.70 -4.11
C PHE A 67 -6.40 -10.76 -3.50
N ARG A 68 -7.68 -10.77 -3.89
CA ARG A 68 -8.65 -11.77 -3.42
C ARG A 68 -8.35 -13.18 -3.91
N LYS A 69 -7.96 -13.36 -5.17
CA LYS A 69 -7.62 -14.67 -5.75
C LYS A 69 -6.46 -15.33 -5.01
N LEU A 70 -5.50 -14.54 -4.52
CA LEU A 70 -4.35 -15.01 -3.75
C LEU A 70 -4.65 -15.17 -2.25
N GLY A 71 -5.92 -15.12 -1.84
CA GLY A 71 -6.35 -15.30 -0.45
C GLY A 71 -6.22 -14.05 0.42
N GLY A 72 -5.89 -12.91 -0.17
CA GLY A 72 -5.76 -11.63 0.53
C GLY A 72 -7.09 -11.12 1.09
N ARG A 73 -7.06 -10.59 2.31
CA ARG A 73 -8.23 -10.00 3.00
C ARG A 73 -7.87 -8.71 3.71
N ILE A 74 -8.72 -7.70 3.63
CA ILE A 74 -8.61 -6.52 4.50
C ILE A 74 -9.31 -6.87 5.82
N ILE A 75 -8.54 -7.03 6.89
CA ILE A 75 -9.06 -7.46 8.20
C ILE A 75 -9.33 -6.29 9.15
N TRP A 76 -8.78 -5.11 8.84
CA TRP A 76 -9.04 -3.87 9.55
C TRP A 76 -8.81 -2.69 8.61
N ARG A 77 -9.59 -1.62 8.79
CA ARG A 77 -9.43 -0.33 8.11
C ARG A 77 -9.91 0.80 9.03
N GLY A 78 -9.20 1.93 8.99
CA GLY A 78 -9.56 3.15 9.71
C GLY A 78 -9.15 4.41 8.94
N VAL A 79 -9.79 5.52 9.28
CA VAL A 79 -9.40 6.87 8.87
C VAL A 79 -8.62 7.49 10.03
N PHE A 80 -7.52 8.17 9.74
CA PHE A 80 -6.71 8.81 10.76
C PHE A 80 -7.39 10.09 11.27
N GLU A 81 -7.57 10.21 12.58
CA GLU A 81 -8.17 11.38 13.22
C GLU A 81 -7.08 12.29 13.83
N THR A 82 -6.18 11.73 14.63
CA THR A 82 -5.10 12.48 15.28
C THR A 82 -3.99 11.59 15.83
N MET A 83 -2.83 12.19 16.12
CA MET A 83 -1.71 11.56 16.81
C MET A 83 -1.75 11.96 18.30
N VAL A 84 -2.18 11.04 19.18
CA VAL A 84 -2.20 11.29 20.64
C VAL A 84 -0.80 11.18 21.25
N THR A 85 0.03 10.28 20.75
CA THR A 85 1.41 10.07 21.21
C THR A 85 2.28 9.69 20.03
N GLY A 86 3.24 10.54 19.68
CA GLY A 86 4.11 10.35 18.53
C GLY A 86 4.56 11.71 17.96
N PRO A 87 5.35 11.70 16.88
CA PRO A 87 5.79 12.94 16.25
C PRO A 87 4.61 13.74 15.71
N GLU A 88 4.54 15.02 16.05
CA GLU A 88 3.45 15.88 15.59
C GLU A 88 3.42 16.04 14.06
N ALA A 89 4.54 15.84 13.37
CA ALA A 89 4.61 15.93 11.92
C ALA A 89 4.09 14.68 11.19
N GLU A 90 3.91 13.55 11.88
CA GLU A 90 3.40 12.32 11.26
C GLU A 90 1.88 12.37 11.13
N ARG A 91 1.40 12.17 9.90
CA ARG A 91 -0.01 12.21 9.53
C ARG A 91 -0.27 11.17 8.46
N TRP A 92 -1.44 10.58 8.53
CA TRP A 92 -1.94 9.62 7.56
C TRP A 92 -3.34 10.06 7.12
N ASP A 93 -3.75 9.63 5.94
CA ASP A 93 -5.10 9.77 5.43
C ASP A 93 -5.93 8.55 5.80
N ASP A 94 -5.41 7.36 5.50
CA ASP A 94 -6.06 6.07 5.73
C ASP A 94 -5.05 5.08 6.32
N GLY A 95 -5.56 4.15 7.12
CA GLY A 95 -4.81 2.98 7.60
C GLY A 95 -5.59 1.69 7.33
N PHE A 96 -4.89 0.59 7.01
CA PHE A 96 -5.51 -0.72 6.91
C PHE A 96 -4.51 -1.86 7.14
N ILE A 97 -5.03 -3.05 7.45
CA ILE A 97 -4.25 -4.29 7.55
C ILE A 97 -4.73 -5.24 6.45
N ALA A 98 -3.82 -5.58 5.54
CA ALA A 98 -4.01 -6.64 4.55
C ALA A 98 -3.40 -7.94 5.07
N SER A 99 -4.25 -8.95 5.28
CA SER A 99 -3.85 -10.29 5.66
C SER A 99 -3.66 -11.15 4.42
N TYR A 100 -2.59 -11.95 4.40
CA TYR A 100 -2.27 -12.92 3.36
C TYR A 100 -2.04 -14.30 3.98
N PRO A 101 -2.31 -15.40 3.25
CA PRO A 101 -2.01 -16.76 3.73
C PRO A 101 -0.53 -16.96 4.08
N ASP A 102 0.38 -16.34 3.31
CA ASP A 102 1.82 -16.35 3.52
C ASP A 102 2.52 -15.25 2.68
N ALA A 103 3.84 -15.09 2.86
CA ALA A 103 4.65 -14.14 2.08
C ALA A 103 4.80 -14.55 0.59
N GLY A 104 4.57 -15.82 0.24
CA GLY A 104 4.45 -16.30 -1.14
C GLY A 104 3.28 -15.68 -1.88
N ALA A 105 2.10 -15.65 -1.26
CA ALA A 105 0.91 -15.02 -1.81
C ALA A 105 1.12 -13.52 -2.11
N PHE A 106 1.71 -12.78 -1.17
CA PHE A 106 2.04 -11.37 -1.41
C PHE A 106 3.06 -11.19 -2.55
N PHE A 107 4.07 -12.06 -2.63
CA PHE A 107 5.09 -11.97 -3.68
C PHE A 107 4.52 -12.31 -5.07
N ALA A 108 3.59 -13.25 -5.16
CA ALA A 108 2.85 -13.55 -6.38
C ALA A 108 2.04 -12.34 -6.85
N MET A 109 1.41 -11.62 -5.92
CA MET A 109 0.64 -10.39 -6.21
C MET A 109 1.52 -9.30 -6.85
N ILE A 110 2.75 -9.10 -6.37
CA ILE A 110 3.67 -8.09 -6.92
C ILE A 110 4.16 -8.45 -8.32
N LYS A 111 4.24 -9.75 -8.64
CA LYS A 111 4.74 -10.24 -9.93
C LYS A 111 3.65 -10.36 -10.99
N ASP A 112 2.39 -10.16 -10.63
CA ASP A 112 1.28 -10.18 -11.57
C ASP A 112 1.38 -8.95 -12.51
N PRO A 113 1.35 -9.14 -13.84
CA PRO A 113 1.63 -8.10 -14.83
C PRO A 113 0.54 -7.02 -15.00
#